data_AF-A0A7Y4X532-F1
#
_entry.id   AF-A0A7Y4X532-F1
#
_cell.length_a   1.000
_cell.length_b   1.000
_cell.length_c   1.000
_cell.angle_alpha   90.00
_cell.angle_beta   90.00
_cell.angle_gamma   90.00
#
_symmetry.space_group_name_H-M   'P 1'
#
loop_
_entity.id
_entity.type
_entity.pdbx_description
1 polymer ?
#
loop_
_entity_poly.entity_id
_entity_poly.type
_entity_poly.pdbx_seq_one_letter_code
_entity_poly.pdbx_strand_id
1 'polypeptide(L)'
;MRIQARQLSLHIGLIVLLFSPGVLQAEETPLTNRYFLSGDGTVSLTNAKTNSSARVHYRHEDGTYPQEARQEIDRLFGVSVESGDHISLRLISALDYVEDQFDLPIVVISGYRSEEYNSNLRAKGGGAAKASLHIEGMAADIKVRKNLAKKIWESVKEMRCCGIGFYGGDSVHIDTGPARYWTQATSKVRTNISENNKQIMVRTEQDIYRPGEKVEIKLARITAYPVSVLGGFVVVRDGQEPQDFSFDGKGTECLPVREAAERAMTWTIPGDFSRVERPRFRLRFCDKQFPEMPDQIESNEIAVR
;
A
#
# COMPACT_ATOMS: atom_id res chain seq x y z
N MET A 1 -15.19 99.31 0.12
CA MET A 1 -15.27 99.43 -1.35
C MET A 1 -14.59 98.20 -1.94
N ARG A 2 -15.26 97.53 -2.90
CA ARG A 2 -14.98 96.17 -3.43
C ARG A 2 -13.50 95.84 -3.66
N ILE A 3 -13.07 94.64 -3.22
CA ILE A 3 -11.92 93.93 -3.81
C ILE A 3 -12.34 92.49 -4.07
N GLN A 4 -12.15 92.07 -5.33
CA GLN A 4 -12.62 90.83 -5.96
C GLN A 4 -11.91 89.58 -5.42
N ALA A 5 -12.66 88.48 -5.31
CA ALA A 5 -12.16 87.14 -5.10
C ALA A 5 -11.50 86.59 -6.38
N ARG A 6 -10.29 86.06 -6.27
CA ARG A 6 -9.68 85.15 -7.27
C ARG A 6 -9.91 83.72 -6.81
N GLN A 7 -10.63 82.93 -7.60
CA GLN A 7 -10.68 81.48 -7.44
C GLN A 7 -9.34 80.87 -7.88
N LEU A 8 -8.66 80.17 -6.98
CA LEU A 8 -7.65 79.16 -7.33
C LEU A 8 -8.27 77.78 -7.11
N SER A 9 -8.42 77.02 -8.20
CA SER A 9 -8.88 75.63 -8.17
C SER A 9 -7.70 74.71 -7.82
N LEU A 10 -7.68 74.18 -6.59
CA LEU A 10 -6.70 73.19 -6.15
C LEU A 10 -7.11 71.80 -6.67
N HIS A 11 -6.35 71.24 -7.62
CA HIS A 11 -6.53 69.85 -8.08
C HIS A 11 -5.85 68.91 -7.08
N ILE A 12 -6.63 68.20 -6.27
CA ILE A 12 -6.15 67.10 -5.43
C ILE A 12 -6.13 65.84 -6.29
N GLY A 13 -4.94 65.42 -6.72
CA GLY A 13 -4.73 64.13 -7.38
C GLY A 13 -4.86 63.00 -6.37
N LEU A 14 -5.88 62.16 -6.50
CA LEU A 14 -6.06 60.95 -5.72
C LEU A 14 -5.15 59.84 -6.28
N ILE A 15 -4.04 59.55 -5.61
CA ILE A 15 -3.22 58.38 -5.91
C ILE A 15 -3.91 57.16 -5.29
N VAL A 16 -4.54 56.33 -6.12
CA VAL A 16 -5.07 55.02 -5.72
C VAL A 16 -3.95 54.00 -5.86
N LEU A 17 -3.35 53.61 -4.73
CA LEU A 17 -2.44 52.47 -4.65
C LEU A 17 -3.27 51.18 -4.70
N LEU A 18 -3.28 50.53 -5.86
CA LEU A 18 -3.85 49.19 -6.05
C LEU A 18 -2.95 48.17 -5.34
N PHE A 19 -3.35 47.74 -4.15
CA PHE A 19 -2.80 46.53 -3.54
C PHE A 19 -3.40 45.31 -4.25
N SER A 20 -2.62 44.70 -5.14
CA SER A 20 -2.93 43.36 -5.65
C SER A 20 -2.81 42.37 -4.50
N PRO A 21 -3.86 41.60 -4.15
CA PRO A 21 -3.70 40.51 -3.20
C PRO A 21 -2.82 39.46 -3.89
N GLY A 22 -1.58 39.33 -3.42
CA GLY A 22 -0.71 38.24 -3.81
C GLY A 22 -1.40 36.93 -3.45
N VAL A 23 -1.75 36.14 -4.46
CA VAL A 23 -2.16 34.75 -4.25
C VAL A 23 -0.95 34.04 -3.68
N LEU A 24 -1.00 33.70 -2.39
CA LEU A 24 -0.06 32.76 -1.77
C LEU A 24 -0.28 31.41 -2.45
N GLN A 25 0.51 31.13 -3.48
CA GLN A 25 0.65 29.78 -4.01
C GLN A 25 1.33 28.97 -2.91
N ALA A 26 0.59 28.07 -2.28
CA ALA A 26 1.16 27.08 -1.39
C ALA A 26 2.13 26.23 -2.22
N GLU A 27 3.43 26.33 -1.96
CA GLU A 27 4.41 25.43 -2.55
C GLU A 27 4.03 23.99 -2.14
N GLU A 28 3.76 23.13 -3.12
CA GLU A 28 3.62 21.70 -2.89
C GLU A 28 4.98 21.17 -2.43
N THR A 29 5.16 21.01 -1.12
CA THR A 29 6.31 20.26 -0.61
C THR A 29 6.19 18.84 -1.16
N PRO A 30 7.21 18.30 -1.86
CA PRO A 30 7.17 16.94 -2.35
C PRO A 30 6.89 15.96 -1.21
N LEU A 31 5.97 15.02 -1.43
CA LEU A 31 5.78 13.90 -0.53
C LEU A 31 7.00 12.99 -0.57
N THR A 32 7.95 13.25 0.33
CA THR A 32 9.22 12.50 0.40
C THR A 32 9.03 11.07 0.88
N ASN A 33 7.95 10.82 1.64
CA ASN A 33 7.60 9.48 2.10
C ASN A 33 6.20 9.07 1.62
N ARG A 34 6.15 7.95 0.90
CA ARG A 34 4.94 7.35 0.34
C ARG A 34 4.34 6.25 1.21
N TYR A 35 5.05 5.83 2.26
CA TYR A 35 4.66 4.74 3.16
C TYR A 35 4.71 5.16 4.63
N PHE A 36 3.86 4.59 5.48
CA PHE A 36 3.95 4.85 6.92
C PHE A 36 5.21 4.25 7.53
N LEU A 37 5.59 3.05 7.10
CA LEU A 37 6.88 2.45 7.37
C LEU A 37 7.78 2.61 6.16
N SER A 38 8.90 3.27 6.37
CA SER A 38 9.80 3.69 5.32
C SER A 38 11.19 3.86 5.91
N GLY A 39 12.22 3.44 5.18
CA GLY A 39 13.61 3.78 5.48
C GLY A 39 14.10 4.87 4.54
N ASP A 40 15.39 4.84 4.24
CA ASP A 40 16.09 5.85 3.45
C ASP A 40 15.74 5.84 1.95
N GLY A 41 14.92 4.88 1.48
CA GLY A 41 14.57 4.73 0.06
C GLY A 41 15.56 3.87 -0.73
N THR A 42 16.51 3.25 -0.03
CA THR A 42 17.48 2.28 -0.54
C THR A 42 17.37 0.98 0.24
N VAL A 43 17.53 -0.17 -0.42
CA VAL A 43 17.54 -1.46 0.29
C VAL A 43 18.60 -2.39 -0.27
N SER A 44 19.30 -3.11 0.60
CA SER A 44 20.30 -4.11 0.23
C SER A 44 19.68 -5.50 0.24
N LEU A 45 19.45 -6.04 -0.95
CA LEU A 45 18.74 -7.31 -1.14
C LEU A 45 19.67 -8.39 -1.67
N THR A 46 19.63 -9.57 -1.05
CA THR A 46 20.30 -10.78 -1.53
C THR A 46 19.28 -11.91 -1.68
N ASN A 47 19.20 -12.54 -2.85
CA ASN A 47 18.44 -13.77 -3.04
C ASN A 47 19.28 -14.98 -2.59
N ALA A 48 18.84 -15.69 -1.56
CA ALA A 48 19.59 -16.81 -0.99
C ALA A 48 19.71 -18.03 -1.92
N LYS A 49 18.83 -18.17 -2.93
CA LYS A 49 18.83 -19.30 -3.87
C LYS A 49 19.80 -19.08 -5.02
N THR A 50 19.87 -17.85 -5.53
CA THR A 50 20.70 -17.49 -6.70
C THR A 50 22.00 -16.80 -6.33
N ASN A 51 22.14 -16.36 -5.07
CA ASN A 51 23.20 -15.47 -4.57
C ASN A 51 23.26 -14.10 -5.29
N SER A 52 22.29 -13.79 -6.14
CA SER A 52 22.18 -12.46 -6.75
C SER A 52 21.91 -11.43 -5.68
N SER A 53 22.66 -10.33 -5.70
CA SER A 53 22.52 -9.24 -4.73
C SER A 53 22.58 -7.90 -5.43
N ALA A 54 21.85 -6.93 -4.91
CA ALA A 54 21.96 -5.53 -5.30
C ALA A 54 21.61 -4.62 -4.13
N ARG A 55 22.18 -3.41 -4.13
CA ARG A 55 21.70 -2.29 -3.31
C ARG A 55 20.86 -1.41 -4.22
N VAL A 56 19.56 -1.37 -3.99
CA VAL A 56 18.59 -0.76 -4.90
C VAL A 56 18.07 0.53 -4.31
N HIS A 57 18.33 1.66 -4.97
CA HIS A 57 17.68 2.94 -4.67
C HIS A 57 16.29 2.92 -5.31
N TYR A 58 15.29 2.50 -4.54
CA TYR A 58 13.98 2.18 -5.08
C TYR A 58 12.98 3.34 -4.98
N ARG A 59 13.28 4.37 -4.20
CA ARG A 59 12.43 5.56 -4.05
C ARG A 59 13.29 6.83 -4.05
N HIS A 60 12.97 7.76 -4.94
CA HIS A 60 13.59 9.09 -4.98
C HIS A 60 13.12 9.98 -3.83
N GLU A 61 13.85 11.06 -3.55
CA GLU A 61 13.52 12.05 -2.52
C GLU A 61 12.15 12.73 -2.75
N ASP A 62 11.68 12.80 -3.98
CA ASP A 62 10.36 13.35 -4.33
C ASP A 62 9.20 12.33 -4.19
N GLY A 63 9.51 11.11 -3.74
CA GLY A 63 8.58 10.01 -3.55
C GLY A 63 8.21 9.25 -4.82
N THR A 64 8.91 9.48 -5.93
CA THR A 64 8.76 8.69 -7.17
C THR A 64 9.58 7.41 -7.13
N TYR A 65 9.21 6.43 -7.97
CA TYR A 65 9.85 5.11 -8.02
C TYR A 65 10.46 4.87 -9.41
N PRO A 66 11.78 4.67 -9.52
CA PRO A 66 12.42 4.32 -10.78
C PRO A 66 11.91 2.98 -11.30
N GLN A 67 11.61 2.92 -12.60
CA GLN A 67 11.09 1.69 -13.22
C GLN A 67 12.16 0.58 -13.23
N GLU A 68 13.41 0.95 -13.46
CA GLU A 68 14.58 0.06 -13.42
C GLU A 68 14.77 -0.55 -12.03
N ALA A 69 14.54 0.22 -10.97
CA ALA A 69 14.63 -0.28 -9.60
C ALA A 69 13.55 -1.34 -9.33
N ARG A 70 12.31 -1.09 -9.80
CA ARG A 70 11.22 -2.07 -9.69
C ARG A 70 11.55 -3.38 -10.42
N GLN A 71 12.05 -3.28 -11.66
CA GLN A 71 12.47 -4.44 -12.45
C GLN A 71 13.60 -5.22 -11.77
N GLU A 72 14.56 -4.52 -11.17
CA GLU A 72 15.65 -5.15 -10.43
C GLU A 72 15.14 -5.88 -9.17
N ILE A 73 14.24 -5.27 -8.42
CA ILE A 73 13.58 -5.90 -7.26
C ILE A 73 12.84 -7.17 -7.69
N ASP A 74 12.04 -7.08 -8.74
CA ASP A 74 11.29 -8.23 -9.28
C ASP A 74 12.22 -9.38 -9.67
N ARG A 75 13.31 -9.06 -10.37
CA ARG A 75 14.37 -10.03 -10.72
C ARG A 75 15.00 -10.67 -9.47
N LEU A 76 15.32 -9.88 -8.45
CA LEU A 76 15.90 -10.38 -7.19
C LEU A 76 14.92 -11.28 -6.43
N PHE A 77 13.62 -11.03 -6.52
CA PHE A 77 12.59 -11.87 -5.90
C PHE A 77 12.15 -13.05 -6.77
N GLY A 78 12.63 -13.14 -8.01
CA GLY A 78 12.30 -14.21 -8.95
C GLY A 78 10.91 -14.09 -9.57
N VAL A 79 10.37 -12.88 -9.66
CA VAL A 79 9.14 -12.59 -10.40
C VAL A 79 9.44 -12.75 -11.90
N SER A 80 8.58 -13.48 -12.62
CA SER A 80 8.71 -13.62 -14.07
C SER A 80 8.23 -12.34 -14.77
N VAL A 81 8.96 -11.90 -15.80
CA VAL A 81 8.55 -10.78 -16.67
C VAL A 81 7.16 -11.01 -17.28
N GLU A 82 6.80 -12.28 -17.52
CA GLU A 82 5.53 -12.66 -18.12
C GLU A 82 4.35 -12.64 -17.14
N SER A 83 4.61 -12.57 -15.83
CA SER A 83 3.54 -12.69 -14.82
C SER A 83 2.67 -11.43 -14.71
N GLY A 84 3.19 -10.26 -15.09
CA GLY A 84 2.51 -8.97 -14.89
C GLY A 84 2.32 -8.55 -13.42
N ASP A 85 2.69 -9.43 -12.47
CA ASP A 85 2.75 -9.13 -11.05
C ASP A 85 4.10 -8.50 -10.71
N HIS A 86 4.13 -7.78 -9.59
CA HIS A 86 5.30 -7.10 -9.09
C HIS A 86 5.41 -7.31 -7.59
N ILE A 87 6.63 -7.24 -7.06
CA ILE A 87 6.81 -7.10 -5.62
C ILE A 87 6.21 -5.77 -5.16
N SER A 88 5.42 -5.84 -4.10
CA SER A 88 4.82 -4.68 -3.48
C SER A 88 5.90 -3.73 -2.97
N LEU A 89 5.89 -2.48 -3.44
CA LEU A 89 6.79 -1.44 -2.94
C LEU A 89 6.58 -1.14 -1.45
N ARG A 90 5.39 -1.44 -0.91
CA ARG A 90 5.12 -1.44 0.52
C ARG A 90 5.93 -2.50 1.27
N LEU A 91 6.07 -3.70 0.69
CA LEU A 91 6.90 -4.77 1.28
C LEU A 91 8.36 -4.32 1.28
N ILE A 92 8.83 -3.76 0.17
CA ILE A 92 10.19 -3.22 0.07
C ILE A 92 10.43 -2.13 1.11
N SER A 93 9.47 -1.23 1.33
CA SER A 93 9.60 -0.18 2.34
C SER A 93 9.56 -0.70 3.77
N ALA A 94 8.84 -1.80 4.03
CA ALA A 94 8.92 -2.49 5.32
C ALA A 94 10.27 -3.20 5.52
N LEU A 95 10.87 -3.76 4.46
CA LEU A 95 12.18 -4.39 4.52
C LEU A 95 13.30 -3.37 4.69
N ASP A 96 13.24 -2.25 3.97
CA ASP A 96 14.11 -1.08 4.12
C ASP A 96 14.07 -0.57 5.57
N TYR A 97 12.88 -0.32 6.11
CA TYR A 97 12.72 0.05 7.52
C TYR A 97 13.38 -0.96 8.48
N VAL A 98 13.26 -2.28 8.23
CA VAL A 98 13.92 -3.30 9.06
C VAL A 98 15.45 -3.32 8.87
N GLU A 99 15.95 -3.11 7.65
CA GLU A 99 17.38 -2.97 7.34
C GLU A 99 17.98 -1.81 8.15
N ASP A 100 17.37 -0.63 8.07
CA ASP A 100 17.82 0.58 8.75
C ASP A 100 17.77 0.45 10.28
N GLN A 101 16.67 -0.08 10.83
CA GLN A 101 16.50 -0.18 12.28
C GLN A 101 17.47 -1.18 12.94
N PHE A 102 17.92 -2.19 12.20
CA PHE A 102 18.74 -3.27 12.75
C PHE A 102 20.16 -3.35 12.17
N ASP A 103 20.50 -2.44 11.26
CA ASP A 103 21.80 -2.35 10.58
C ASP A 103 22.24 -3.72 10.03
N LEU A 104 21.41 -4.30 9.14
CA LEU A 104 21.66 -5.60 8.54
C LEU A 104 21.15 -5.71 7.11
N PRO A 105 21.88 -6.40 6.21
CA PRO A 105 21.40 -6.67 4.87
C PRO A 105 20.23 -7.66 4.88
N ILE A 106 19.30 -7.50 3.95
CA ILE A 106 18.14 -8.36 3.80
C ILE A 106 18.45 -9.54 2.87
N VAL A 107 18.57 -10.73 3.45
CA VAL A 107 18.75 -11.98 2.68
C VAL A 107 17.39 -12.66 2.49
N VAL A 108 16.82 -12.59 1.29
CA VAL A 108 15.53 -13.18 0.94
C VAL A 108 15.68 -14.69 0.66
N ILE A 109 15.09 -15.51 1.53
CA ILE A 109 15.01 -16.97 1.38
C ILE A 109 13.87 -17.33 0.43
N SER A 110 12.73 -16.67 0.59
CA SER A 110 11.56 -16.84 -0.26
C SER A 110 10.85 -15.51 -0.45
N GLY A 111 10.84 -15.03 -1.68
CA GLY A 111 10.06 -13.86 -2.11
C GLY A 111 8.75 -14.28 -2.77
N TYR A 112 8.53 -13.81 -4.01
CA TYR A 112 7.39 -14.20 -4.83
C TYR A 112 7.31 -15.72 -5.05
N ARG A 113 6.07 -16.22 -5.17
CA ARG A 113 5.77 -17.61 -5.50
C ARG A 113 4.69 -17.64 -6.58
N SER A 114 4.92 -18.34 -7.68
CA SER A 114 3.83 -18.64 -8.62
C SER A 114 2.76 -19.49 -7.92
N GLU A 115 1.52 -19.42 -8.42
CA GLU A 115 0.43 -20.26 -7.93
C GLU A 115 0.77 -21.75 -7.99
N GLU A 116 1.42 -22.18 -9.07
CA GLU A 116 1.89 -23.55 -9.26
C GLU A 116 2.92 -23.95 -8.20
N TYR A 117 3.94 -23.12 -7.97
CA TYR A 117 4.96 -23.41 -6.97
C TYR A 117 4.36 -23.47 -5.56
N ASN A 118 3.46 -22.54 -5.22
CA ASN A 118 2.79 -22.54 -3.92
C ASN A 118 1.89 -23.79 -3.75
N SER A 119 1.17 -24.19 -4.80
CA SER A 119 0.34 -25.40 -4.80
C SER A 119 1.19 -26.67 -4.65
N ASN A 120 2.32 -26.75 -5.36
CA ASN A 120 3.26 -27.85 -5.24
C ASN A 120 3.89 -27.96 -3.84
N LEU A 121 4.22 -26.82 -3.21
CA LEU A 121 4.67 -26.79 -1.82
C LEU A 121 3.59 -27.36 -0.87
N ARG A 122 2.33 -26.98 -1.07
CA ARG A 122 1.20 -27.49 -0.28
C ARG A 122 1.01 -28.99 -0.46
N ALA A 123 1.04 -29.47 -1.70
CA ALA A 123 0.88 -30.89 -2.03
C ALA A 123 1.98 -31.76 -1.38
N LYS A 124 3.18 -31.23 -1.20
CA LYS A 124 4.30 -31.89 -0.51
C LYS A 124 4.24 -31.76 1.03
N GLY A 125 3.17 -31.21 1.60
CA GLY A 125 3.01 -31.02 3.05
C GLY A 125 3.76 -29.82 3.63
N GLY A 126 4.28 -28.94 2.77
CA GLY A 126 4.97 -27.71 3.14
C GLY A 126 4.05 -26.68 3.81
N GLY A 127 4.65 -25.76 4.58
CA GLY A 127 3.95 -24.71 5.30
C GLY A 127 3.53 -23.54 4.40
N ALA A 128 2.59 -23.78 3.47
CA ALA A 128 2.09 -22.76 2.55
C ALA A 128 0.55 -22.65 2.63
N ALA A 129 0.04 -21.41 2.67
CA ALA A 129 -1.39 -21.14 2.64
C ALA A 129 -1.91 -21.07 1.19
N LYS A 130 -3.18 -21.41 0.95
CA LYS A 130 -3.82 -21.21 -0.37
C LYS A 130 -3.90 -19.72 -0.71
N ALA A 131 -4.26 -18.89 0.27
CA ALA A 131 -4.36 -17.44 0.19
C ALA A 131 -3.05 -16.76 0.63
N SER A 132 -1.90 -17.25 0.14
CA SER A 132 -0.57 -16.81 0.56
C SER A 132 -0.21 -15.45 -0.04
N LEU A 133 0.29 -14.54 0.78
CA LEU A 133 0.76 -13.22 0.32
C LEU A 133 2.05 -13.28 -0.49
N HIS A 134 2.77 -14.41 -0.49
CA HIS A 134 3.88 -14.61 -1.43
C HIS A 134 3.41 -14.68 -2.88
N ILE A 135 2.19 -15.16 -3.15
CA ILE A 135 1.61 -15.20 -4.50
C ILE A 135 1.21 -13.78 -4.94
N GLU A 136 0.95 -12.89 -3.99
CA GLU A 136 0.57 -11.51 -4.25
C GLU A 136 1.76 -10.55 -4.40
N GLY A 137 3.00 -11.06 -4.29
CA GLY A 137 4.21 -10.22 -4.22
C GLY A 137 4.27 -9.37 -2.93
N MET A 138 3.54 -9.76 -1.88
CA MET A 138 3.34 -8.99 -0.65
C MET A 138 4.02 -9.58 0.57
N ALA A 139 4.83 -10.63 0.41
CA ALA A 139 5.52 -11.28 1.51
C ALA A 139 6.96 -11.72 1.18
N ALA A 140 7.80 -11.72 2.20
CA ALA A 140 9.16 -12.23 2.16
C ALA A 140 9.46 -13.07 3.41
N ASP A 141 10.06 -14.24 3.20
CA ASP A 141 10.79 -14.96 4.23
C ASP A 141 12.25 -14.53 4.12
N ILE A 142 12.79 -13.90 5.16
CA ILE A 142 14.16 -13.39 5.21
C ILE A 142 15.02 -14.17 6.20
N LYS A 143 16.31 -14.25 5.91
CA LYS A 143 17.36 -14.75 6.80
C LYS A 143 18.06 -13.57 7.43
N VAL A 144 18.22 -13.63 8.75
CA VAL A 144 18.91 -12.61 9.55
C VAL A 144 19.84 -13.31 10.54
N ARG A 145 20.59 -12.57 11.35
CA ARG A 145 21.37 -13.20 12.43
C ARG A 145 20.42 -13.85 13.45
N LYS A 146 20.74 -15.06 13.91
CA LYS A 146 19.92 -15.83 14.86
C LYS A 146 19.54 -15.06 16.13
N ASN A 147 20.44 -14.24 16.65
CA ASN A 147 20.20 -13.41 17.84
C ASN A 147 19.33 -12.16 17.57
N LEU A 148 19.07 -11.83 16.30
CA LEU A 148 18.21 -10.73 15.88
C LEU A 148 16.82 -11.17 15.43
N ALA A 149 16.66 -12.38 14.89
CA ALA A 149 15.38 -12.83 14.33
C ALA A 149 14.20 -12.62 15.29
N LYS A 150 14.38 -12.98 16.57
CA LYS A 150 13.37 -12.76 17.60
C LYS A 150 13.12 -11.27 17.88
N LYS A 151 14.18 -10.44 17.92
CA LYS A 151 14.08 -8.99 18.17
C LYS A 151 13.35 -8.26 17.05
N ILE A 152 13.64 -8.62 15.79
CA ILE A 152 12.94 -8.11 14.62
C ILE A 152 11.46 -8.48 14.71
N TRP A 153 11.16 -9.74 15.03
CA TRP A 153 9.78 -10.20 15.20
C TRP A 153 9.04 -9.43 16.30
N GLU A 154 9.67 -9.21 17.45
CA GLU A 154 9.11 -8.42 18.57
C GLU A 154 8.87 -6.96 18.17
N SER A 155 9.85 -6.31 17.53
CA SER A 155 9.74 -4.91 17.08
C SER A 155 8.64 -4.72 16.03
N VAL A 156 8.59 -5.55 14.99
CA VAL A 156 7.54 -5.45 13.95
C VAL A 156 6.15 -5.75 14.52
N LYS A 157 6.05 -6.69 15.46
CA LYS A 157 4.81 -6.98 16.17
C LYS A 157 4.29 -5.77 16.96
N GLU A 158 5.17 -5.00 17.60
CA GLU A 158 4.80 -3.82 18.38
C GLU A 158 4.23 -2.68 17.52
N MET A 159 4.67 -2.58 16.26
CA MET A 159 4.16 -1.57 15.30
C MET A 159 2.71 -1.80 14.89
N ARG A 160 2.21 -3.03 15.00
CA ARG A 160 0.84 -3.43 14.65
C ARG A 160 0.37 -3.03 13.26
N CYS A 161 1.29 -2.95 12.31
CA CYS A 161 1.07 -2.44 10.97
C CYS A 161 0.85 -3.52 9.92
N CYS A 162 1.35 -4.74 10.15
CA CYS A 162 1.45 -5.76 9.11
C CYS A 162 1.63 -7.20 9.67
N GLY A 163 1.82 -8.18 8.78
CA GLY A 163 2.06 -9.57 9.18
C GLY A 163 3.53 -9.85 9.50
N ILE A 164 3.78 -10.52 10.64
CA ILE A 164 5.13 -11.00 11.00
C ILE A 164 5.11 -12.38 11.65
N GLY A 165 5.88 -13.31 11.08
CA GLY A 165 6.03 -14.69 11.53
C GLY A 165 7.44 -15.02 11.99
N PHE A 166 7.57 -15.76 13.10
CA PHE A 166 8.85 -16.27 13.56
C PHE A 166 8.85 -17.81 13.64
N TYR A 167 9.65 -18.46 12.81
CA TYR A 167 9.72 -19.92 12.71
C TYR A 167 10.87 -20.53 13.53
N GLY A 168 11.48 -19.75 14.42
CA GLY A 168 12.67 -20.18 15.16
C GLY A 168 13.95 -20.00 14.35
N GLY A 169 15.09 -20.01 15.02
CA GLY A 169 16.39 -19.89 14.36
C GLY A 169 16.66 -18.50 13.81
N ASP A 170 17.01 -18.42 12.54
CA ASP A 170 17.57 -17.26 11.86
C ASP A 170 16.67 -16.73 10.73
N SER A 171 15.40 -17.09 10.73
CA SER A 171 14.42 -16.67 9.71
C SER A 171 13.19 -15.98 10.31
N VAL A 172 12.75 -14.94 9.59
CA VAL A 172 11.55 -14.15 9.90
C VAL A 172 10.73 -14.00 8.62
N HIS A 173 9.41 -14.12 8.74
CA HIS A 173 8.46 -13.80 7.68
C HIS A 173 7.93 -12.39 7.90
N ILE A 174 7.88 -11.58 6.85
CA ILE A 174 7.26 -10.26 6.83
C ILE A 174 6.28 -10.23 5.65
N ASP A 175 5.07 -9.73 5.87
CA ASP A 175 4.11 -9.45 4.81
C ASP A 175 3.43 -8.09 5.02
N THR A 176 2.70 -7.62 4.01
CA THR A 176 1.96 -6.35 4.04
C THR A 176 0.44 -6.53 4.15
N GLY A 177 -0.01 -7.69 4.62
CA GLY A 177 -1.41 -7.95 4.93
C GLY A 177 -1.85 -7.34 6.27
N PRO A 178 -3.09 -7.64 6.71
CA PRO A 178 -3.59 -7.20 8.01
C PRO A 178 -2.69 -7.65 9.16
N ALA A 179 -2.60 -6.80 10.19
CA ALA A 179 -1.80 -7.02 11.38
C ALA A 179 -2.00 -8.42 11.98
N ARG A 180 -0.96 -9.25 11.93
CA ARG A 180 -1.01 -10.63 12.39
C ARG A 180 0.37 -11.10 12.82
N TYR A 181 0.43 -11.78 13.96
CA TYR A 181 1.71 -12.26 14.51
C TYR A 181 1.61 -13.73 14.84
N TRP A 182 2.57 -14.52 14.37
CA TRP A 182 2.55 -15.95 14.62
C TRP A 182 3.94 -16.54 14.80
N THR A 183 3.96 -17.75 15.35
CA THR A 183 5.11 -18.64 15.35
C THR A 183 4.79 -19.87 14.50
N GLN A 184 5.76 -20.77 14.34
CA GLN A 184 5.51 -22.05 13.66
C GLN A 184 4.25 -22.77 14.19
N ALA A 185 4.07 -22.80 15.50
CA ALA A 185 2.94 -23.45 16.17
C ALA A 185 1.59 -22.75 15.94
N THR A 186 1.58 -21.43 15.71
CA THR A 186 0.35 -20.63 15.59
C THR A 186 0.08 -20.13 14.16
N SER A 187 0.85 -20.62 13.18
CA SER A 187 0.78 -20.22 11.76
C SER A 187 -0.54 -20.56 11.07
N LYS A 188 -1.28 -21.58 11.55
CA LYS A 188 -2.58 -22.03 11.01
C LYS A 188 -2.59 -22.38 9.51
N VAL A 189 -1.43 -22.50 8.85
CA VAL A 189 -1.34 -22.77 7.40
C VAL A 189 -1.93 -24.13 6.98
N ARG A 190 -2.09 -25.06 7.94
CA ARG A 190 -2.71 -26.39 7.74
C ARG A 190 -4.20 -26.44 8.11
N THR A 191 -4.82 -25.29 8.37
CA THR A 191 -6.25 -25.20 8.65
C THR A 191 -7.01 -24.74 7.42
N ASN A 192 -8.34 -24.74 7.46
CA ASN A 192 -9.20 -24.25 6.38
C ASN A 192 -9.34 -22.71 6.35
N ILE A 193 -8.44 -21.97 7.01
CA ILE A 193 -8.51 -20.50 7.12
C ILE A 193 -8.37 -19.82 5.76
N SER A 194 -7.71 -20.46 4.79
CA SER A 194 -7.52 -19.92 3.43
C SER A 194 -8.48 -20.53 2.41
N GLU A 195 -9.53 -21.23 2.82
CA GLU A 195 -10.55 -21.72 1.89
C GLU A 195 -11.70 -20.74 1.76
N ASN A 196 -12.50 -20.88 0.69
CA ASN A 196 -13.78 -20.19 0.51
C ASN A 196 -13.68 -18.66 0.61
N ASN A 197 -12.56 -18.07 0.18
CA ASN A 197 -12.32 -16.62 0.21
C ASN A 197 -12.45 -15.98 1.60
N LYS A 198 -12.34 -16.75 2.70
CA LYS A 198 -12.43 -16.24 4.08
C LYS A 198 -11.46 -15.12 4.41
N GLN A 199 -10.34 -15.08 3.70
CA GLN A 199 -9.24 -14.14 3.90
C GLN A 199 -9.09 -13.13 2.77
N ILE A 200 -10.07 -13.05 1.87
CA ILE A 200 -10.08 -12.03 0.81
C ILE A 200 -9.92 -10.65 1.46
N MET A 201 -9.12 -9.80 0.82
CA MET A 201 -8.84 -8.46 1.32
C MET A 201 -8.76 -7.48 0.16
N VAL A 202 -8.77 -6.19 0.50
CA VAL A 202 -8.51 -5.10 -0.43
C VAL A 202 -7.28 -4.35 0.05
N ARG A 203 -6.48 -3.86 -0.89
CA ARG A 203 -5.27 -3.08 -0.62
C ARG A 203 -5.18 -1.88 -1.54
N THR A 204 -4.36 -0.92 -1.12
CA THR A 204 -3.86 0.14 -1.98
C THR A 204 -2.40 -0.12 -2.38
N GLU A 205 -1.93 0.56 -3.41
CA GLU A 205 -0.54 0.41 -3.85
C GLU A 205 0.46 1.19 -2.95
N GLN A 206 0.02 2.31 -2.36
CA GLN A 206 0.80 3.14 -1.42
C GLN A 206 -0.01 3.48 -0.15
N ASP A 207 0.66 4.02 0.88
CA ASP A 207 -0.03 4.55 2.06
C ASP A 207 -0.34 6.04 1.94
N ILE A 208 0.51 6.81 1.26
CA ILE A 208 0.43 8.27 1.29
C ILE A 208 0.25 8.79 -0.14
N TYR A 209 -0.85 9.50 -0.35
CA TYR A 209 -1.29 10.02 -1.63
C TYR A 209 -1.50 11.53 -1.58
N ARG A 210 -1.43 12.18 -2.74
CA ARG A 210 -1.82 13.60 -2.91
C ARG A 210 -3.30 13.73 -3.24
N PRO A 211 -3.94 14.86 -2.90
CA PRO A 211 -5.20 15.25 -3.54
C PRO A 211 -5.07 15.21 -5.07
N GLY A 212 -6.06 14.63 -5.76
CA GLY A 212 -6.05 14.45 -7.22
C GLY A 212 -5.25 13.25 -7.72
N GLU A 213 -4.54 12.51 -6.86
CA GLU A 213 -3.79 11.31 -7.27
C GLU A 213 -4.73 10.11 -7.46
N LYS A 214 -4.37 9.23 -8.40
CA LYS A 214 -5.08 7.96 -8.62
C LYS A 214 -4.65 6.94 -7.58
N VAL A 215 -5.63 6.34 -6.93
CA VAL A 215 -5.49 5.19 -6.03
C VAL A 215 -5.91 3.95 -6.80
N GLU A 216 -5.00 2.98 -6.90
CA GLU A 216 -5.35 1.62 -7.30
C GLU A 216 -5.86 0.85 -6.07
N ILE A 217 -7.10 0.42 -6.13
CA ILE A 217 -7.78 -0.40 -5.13
C ILE A 217 -7.83 -1.82 -5.66
N LYS A 218 -7.06 -2.72 -5.07
CA LYS A 218 -6.85 -4.08 -5.59
C LYS A 218 -7.34 -5.13 -4.61
N LEU A 219 -8.15 -6.07 -5.09
CA LEU A 219 -8.50 -7.27 -4.33
C LEU A 219 -7.29 -8.22 -4.31
N ALA A 220 -7.05 -8.83 -3.16
CA ALA A 220 -5.98 -9.80 -2.95
C ALA A 220 -6.51 -10.99 -2.14
N ARG A 221 -5.76 -12.09 -2.15
CA ARG A 221 -6.07 -13.32 -1.41
C ARG A 221 -7.37 -13.98 -1.88
N ILE A 222 -7.68 -13.83 -3.16
CA ILE A 222 -8.78 -14.54 -3.81
C ILE A 222 -8.33 -16.00 -4.01
N THR A 223 -9.15 -16.94 -3.56
CA THR A 223 -8.87 -18.39 -3.55
C THR A 223 -9.84 -19.19 -4.40
N ALA A 224 -10.91 -18.54 -4.85
CA ALA A 224 -11.91 -19.05 -5.77
C ALA A 224 -12.52 -17.84 -6.51
N TYR A 225 -12.43 -17.86 -7.83
CA TYR A 225 -13.13 -16.95 -8.72
C TYR A 225 -14.42 -17.62 -9.24
N PRO A 226 -15.42 -16.85 -9.72
CA PRO A 226 -15.48 -15.39 -9.63
C PRO A 226 -15.82 -14.91 -8.20
N VAL A 227 -15.47 -13.67 -7.89
CA VAL A 227 -16.00 -12.94 -6.73
C VAL A 227 -16.73 -11.70 -7.22
N SER A 228 -17.84 -11.32 -6.59
CA SER A 228 -18.60 -10.14 -7.02
C SER A 228 -18.61 -9.06 -5.95
N VAL A 229 -18.27 -7.84 -6.35
CA VAL A 229 -18.27 -6.66 -5.49
C VAL A 229 -19.32 -5.66 -5.98
N LEU A 230 -19.94 -4.92 -5.06
CA LEU A 230 -20.75 -3.78 -5.48
C LEU A 230 -19.88 -2.78 -6.24
N GLY A 231 -20.41 -2.18 -7.31
CA GLY A 231 -19.73 -1.19 -8.14
C GLY A 231 -19.52 0.17 -7.48
N GLY A 232 -19.50 0.19 -6.15
CA GLY A 232 -19.15 1.32 -5.32
C GLY A 232 -18.44 0.89 -4.04
N PHE A 233 -17.87 1.87 -3.36
CA PHE A 233 -17.11 1.70 -2.14
C PHE A 233 -17.38 2.84 -1.18
N VAL A 234 -17.12 2.61 0.10
CA VAL A 234 -17.28 3.61 1.13
C VAL A 234 -15.92 4.10 1.56
N VAL A 235 -15.71 5.42 1.53
CA VAL A 235 -14.57 6.07 2.17
C VAL A 235 -14.93 6.29 3.64
N VAL A 236 -14.15 5.65 4.50
CA VAL A 236 -14.32 5.70 5.96
C VAL A 236 -13.24 6.60 6.54
N ARG A 237 -13.65 7.63 7.27
CA ARG A 237 -12.75 8.59 7.93
C ARG A 237 -13.09 8.66 9.41
N ASP A 238 -12.07 8.70 10.25
CA ASP A 238 -12.28 8.75 11.69
C ASP A 238 -12.99 10.04 12.10
N GLY A 239 -14.10 9.92 12.82
CA GLY A 239 -14.90 11.06 13.29
C GLY A 239 -15.76 11.75 12.23
N GLN A 240 -15.88 11.18 11.02
CA GLN A 240 -16.76 11.69 9.97
C GLN A 240 -17.77 10.64 9.52
N GLU A 241 -18.89 11.10 8.95
CA GLU A 241 -19.85 10.19 8.32
C GLU A 241 -19.20 9.49 7.10
N PRO A 242 -19.43 8.17 6.92
CA PRO A 242 -18.92 7.45 5.77
C PRO A 242 -19.48 8.02 4.46
N GLN A 243 -18.65 8.12 3.43
CA GLN A 243 -19.02 8.67 2.13
C GLN A 243 -19.01 7.59 1.05
N ASP A 244 -20.12 7.43 0.34
CA ASP A 244 -20.24 6.49 -0.78
C ASP A 244 -19.66 7.08 -2.07
N PHE A 245 -18.92 6.24 -2.79
CA PHE A 245 -18.38 6.51 -4.12
C PHE A 245 -18.70 5.35 -5.05
N SER A 246 -18.69 5.59 -6.36
CA SER A 246 -18.87 4.56 -7.38
C SER A 246 -17.63 4.41 -8.24
N PHE A 247 -17.38 3.17 -8.69
CA PHE A 247 -16.45 2.90 -9.77
C PHE A 247 -17.17 3.17 -11.09
N ASP A 248 -16.72 4.18 -11.83
CA ASP A 248 -17.25 4.55 -13.16
C ASP A 248 -18.79 4.70 -13.21
N GLY A 249 -19.43 5.16 -12.12
CA GLY A 249 -20.88 5.34 -12.06
C GLY A 249 -21.72 4.08 -11.79
N LYS A 250 -21.09 2.91 -11.59
CA LYS A 250 -21.78 1.61 -11.43
C LYS A 250 -22.22 1.30 -9.99
N GLY A 251 -22.51 2.33 -9.20
CA GLY A 251 -22.52 2.28 -7.72
C GLY A 251 -23.28 1.12 -7.06
N THR A 252 -24.39 0.68 -7.63
CA THR A 252 -25.23 -0.40 -7.08
C THR A 252 -25.16 -1.71 -7.87
N GLU A 253 -24.43 -1.73 -8.99
CA GLU A 253 -24.30 -2.92 -9.83
C GLU A 253 -23.42 -3.97 -9.13
N CYS A 254 -23.76 -5.24 -9.29
CA CYS A 254 -22.91 -6.32 -8.81
C CYS A 254 -21.88 -6.66 -9.89
N LEU A 255 -20.63 -6.23 -9.68
CA LEU A 255 -19.53 -6.36 -10.63
C LEU A 255 -18.74 -7.66 -10.38
N PRO A 256 -18.74 -8.62 -11.31
CA PRO A 256 -17.95 -9.83 -11.17
C PRO A 256 -16.47 -9.54 -11.47
N VAL A 257 -15.60 -10.06 -10.62
CA VAL A 257 -14.17 -10.23 -10.84
C VAL A 257 -13.95 -11.69 -11.15
N ARG A 258 -13.59 -12.01 -12.39
CA ARG A 258 -13.55 -13.37 -12.94
C ARG A 258 -12.16 -13.98 -12.91
N GLU A 259 -11.14 -13.13 -12.91
CA GLU A 259 -9.75 -13.55 -12.96
C GLU A 259 -8.83 -12.49 -12.36
N ALA A 260 -7.55 -12.84 -12.24
CA ALA A 260 -6.55 -11.98 -11.61
C ALA A 260 -6.33 -10.64 -12.32
N ALA A 261 -6.58 -10.56 -13.63
CA ALA A 261 -6.45 -9.32 -14.40
C ALA A 261 -7.55 -8.29 -14.07
N GLU A 262 -8.71 -8.74 -13.58
CA GLU A 262 -9.88 -7.88 -13.31
C GLU A 262 -9.94 -7.39 -11.85
N ARG A 263 -8.97 -7.76 -11.01
CA ARG A 263 -9.02 -7.54 -9.56
C ARG A 263 -8.64 -6.13 -9.10
N ALA A 264 -8.29 -5.24 -10.02
CA ALA A 264 -7.85 -3.89 -9.73
C ALA A 264 -8.88 -2.87 -10.24
N MET A 265 -9.19 -1.90 -9.40
CA MET A 265 -10.05 -0.77 -9.69
C MET A 265 -9.26 0.51 -9.44
N THR A 266 -9.56 1.59 -10.17
CA THR A 266 -8.89 2.88 -9.96
C THR A 266 -9.89 3.93 -9.54
N TRP A 267 -9.48 4.82 -8.64
CA TRP A 267 -10.26 5.98 -8.23
C TRP A 267 -9.34 7.18 -7.99
N THR A 268 -9.79 8.38 -8.35
CA THR A 268 -9.02 9.62 -8.14
C THR A 268 -9.44 10.25 -6.83
N ILE A 269 -8.48 10.55 -5.96
CA ILE A 269 -8.74 11.28 -4.70
C ILE A 269 -9.30 12.68 -5.04
N PRO A 270 -10.50 13.04 -4.54
CA PRO A 270 -11.06 14.36 -4.74
C PRO A 270 -10.14 15.45 -4.18
N GLY A 271 -10.08 16.59 -4.88
CA GLY A 271 -9.17 17.68 -4.52
C GLY A 271 -9.49 18.36 -3.18
N ASP A 272 -10.70 18.16 -2.66
CA ASP A 272 -11.19 18.70 -1.39
C ASP A 272 -10.92 17.80 -0.18
N PHE A 273 -10.28 16.64 -0.37
CA PHE A 273 -9.83 15.80 0.75
C PHE A 273 -8.76 16.53 1.57
N SER A 274 -8.99 16.67 2.87
CA SER A 274 -8.07 17.37 3.76
C SER A 274 -6.75 16.60 3.93
N ARG A 275 -5.65 17.35 4.02
CA ARG A 275 -4.26 16.85 4.15
C ARG A 275 -3.94 16.12 5.47
N VAL A 276 -4.92 15.93 6.34
CA VAL A 276 -4.79 15.19 7.61
C VAL A 276 -5.71 13.98 7.69
N GLU A 277 -6.48 13.71 6.63
CA GLU A 277 -7.41 12.59 6.61
C GLU A 277 -6.67 11.26 6.48
N ARG A 278 -7.19 10.26 7.20
CA ARG A 278 -6.69 8.88 7.18
C ARG A 278 -7.76 7.91 6.66
N PRO A 279 -8.14 7.99 5.37
CA PRO A 279 -9.25 7.20 4.88
C PRO A 279 -8.91 5.71 4.77
N ARG A 280 -9.96 4.89 4.90
CA ARG A 280 -9.97 3.47 4.53
C ARG A 280 -11.03 3.26 3.46
N PHE A 281 -10.76 2.36 2.51
CA PHE A 281 -11.70 1.99 1.46
C PHE A 281 -12.42 0.72 1.85
N ARG A 282 -13.74 0.81 2.02
CA ARG A 282 -14.59 -0.34 2.32
C ARG A 282 -15.32 -0.80 1.08
N LEU A 283 -15.09 -2.05 0.69
CA LEU A 283 -15.80 -2.71 -0.39
C LEU A 283 -16.81 -3.69 0.19
N ARG A 284 -17.95 -3.85 -0.47
CA ARG A 284 -18.99 -4.80 -0.09
C ARG A 284 -19.11 -5.88 -1.17
N PHE A 285 -19.24 -7.12 -0.73
CA PHE A 285 -19.52 -8.22 -1.64
C PHE A 285 -21.02 -8.34 -1.91
N CYS A 286 -21.34 -8.74 -3.13
CA CYS A 286 -22.68 -9.13 -3.56
C CYS A 286 -22.59 -10.56 -4.12
N ASP A 287 -23.72 -11.27 -4.19
CA ASP A 287 -23.80 -12.63 -4.74
C ASP A 287 -22.69 -13.58 -4.24
N LYS A 288 -22.45 -13.57 -2.91
CA LYS A 288 -21.34 -14.33 -2.30
C LYS A 288 -21.44 -15.81 -2.64
N GLN A 289 -20.38 -16.35 -3.22
CA GLN A 289 -20.27 -17.78 -3.56
C GLN A 289 -20.24 -18.67 -2.31
N PHE A 290 -19.68 -18.16 -1.21
CA PHE A 290 -19.55 -18.91 0.03
C PHE A 290 -20.11 -18.13 1.22
N PRO A 291 -20.84 -18.77 2.14
CA PRO A 291 -21.31 -18.14 3.37
C PRO A 291 -20.17 -17.55 4.23
N GLU A 292 -18.99 -18.17 4.22
CA GLU A 292 -17.86 -17.74 5.04
C GLU A 292 -17.07 -16.56 4.46
N MET A 293 -17.40 -16.10 3.25
CA MET A 293 -16.88 -14.84 2.73
C MET A 293 -17.35 -13.69 3.63
N PRO A 294 -16.48 -12.71 3.92
CA PRO A 294 -16.92 -11.50 4.62
C PRO A 294 -17.98 -10.77 3.78
N ASP A 295 -18.92 -10.08 4.44
CA ASP A 295 -19.89 -9.22 3.74
C ASP A 295 -19.21 -7.96 3.18
N GLN A 296 -18.16 -7.50 3.87
CA GLN A 296 -17.38 -6.33 3.50
C GLN A 296 -15.94 -6.46 3.96
N ILE A 297 -15.04 -5.78 3.26
CA ILE A 297 -13.61 -5.70 3.54
C ILE A 297 -13.17 -4.25 3.55
N GLU A 298 -12.14 -3.94 4.32
CA GLU A 298 -11.54 -2.61 4.38
C GLU A 298 -10.06 -2.68 3.99
N SER A 299 -9.58 -1.64 3.31
CA SER A 299 -8.18 -1.50 2.98
C SER A 299 -7.34 -1.22 4.23
N ASN A 300 -6.01 -1.28 4.07
CA ASN A 300 -5.14 -0.54 4.95
C ASN A 300 -5.57 0.94 5.01
N GLU A 301 -5.28 1.58 6.14
CA GLU A 301 -5.34 3.02 6.22
C GLU A 301 -4.38 3.64 5.20
N ILE A 302 -4.80 4.74 4.59
CA ILE A 302 -3.94 5.63 3.81
C ILE A 302 -3.96 7.01 4.45
N ALA A 303 -3.08 7.91 4.03
CA ALA A 303 -3.14 9.33 4.34
C ALA A 303 -3.18 10.14 3.04
N VAL A 304 -4.03 11.17 3.02
CA VAL A 304 -4.00 12.19 1.97
C VAL A 304 -3.24 13.37 2.53
N ARG A 305 -2.17 13.83 1.86
CA ARG A 305 -1.27 14.88 2.35
C ARG A 305 -0.76 15.77 1.23
#